data_AF-A0A820HX67-F1
#
_entry.id   AF-A0A820HX67-F1
#
_cell.length_a   1.000
_cell.length_b   1.000
_cell.length_c   1.000
_cell.angle_alpha   90.00
_cell.angle_beta   90.00
_cell.angle_gamma   90.00
#
_symmetry.space_group_name_H-M   'P 1'
#
loop_
_entity.id
_entity.type
_entity.pdbx_description
1 polymer ?
#
loop_
_entity_poly.entity_id
_entity_poly.type
_entity_poly.pdbx_seq_one_letter_code
_entity_poly.pdbx_strand_id
1 'polypeptide(L)' 'MPERVGDYYNLMPLDSSQANVPHKSRTFRYQTISYKATHIRTNAVCYLKRIM' A
#
# COMPACT_ATOMS: atom_id res chain seq x y z
N MET A 1 7.08 -5.89 -6.05
CA MET A 1 6.23 -4.70 -5.88
C MET A 1 6.25 -3.94 -7.19
N PRO A 2 5.11 -3.51 -7.74
CA PRO A 2 5.13 -2.66 -8.93
C PRO A 2 5.86 -1.34 -8.62
N GLU A 3 6.69 -0.86 -9.54
CA GLU A 3 7.47 0.38 -9.38
C GLU A 3 6.57 1.64 -9.36
N ARG A 4 5.40 1.55 -10.00
CA ARG A 4 4.39 2.60 -10.09
C ARG A 4 2.98 2.02 -10.02
N VAL A 5 2.05 2.77 -9.44
CA VAL A 5 0.61 2.47 -9.40
C VAL A 5 -0.16 3.76 -9.61
N GLY A 6 -0.89 3.86 -10.73
CA GLY A 6 -1.58 5.11 -11.10
C GLY A 6 -0.62 6.30 -11.13
N ASP A 7 -0.98 7.37 -10.42
CA ASP A 7 -0.17 8.59 -10.27
C ASP A 7 0.83 8.53 -9.11
N TYR A 8 1.19 7.33 -8.64
CA TYR A 8 2.09 7.14 -7.49
C TYR A 8 3.29 6.28 -7.85
N TYR A 9 4.43 6.63 -7.26
CA TYR A 9 5.71 5.91 -7.39
C TYR A 9 6.37 5.73 -6.02
N ASN A 10 7.49 4.99 -5.98
CA ASN A 10 8.24 4.70 -4.76
C ASN A 10 7.35 4.02 -3.69
N LEU A 11 6.61 2.98 -4.10
CA LEU A 11 5.74 2.24 -3.20
C LEU A 11 6.58 1.41 -2.22
N MET A 12 6.52 1.78 -0.95
CA MET A 12 7.20 1.08 0.14
C MET A 12 6.14 0.50 1.08
N PRO A 13 6.09 -0.83 1.29
CA PRO A 13 5.18 -1.42 2.26
C PRO A 13 5.51 -0.90 3.66
N LEU A 14 4.47 -0.52 4.42
CA LEU A 14 4.64 0.00 5.78
C LEU A 14 4.94 -1.11 6.80
N ASP A 15 4.61 -2.34 6.47
CA ASP A 15 4.66 -3.46 7.38
C ASP A 15 5.20 -4.67 6.62
N SER A 16 6.45 -5.03 6.90
CA SER A 16 7.15 -6.14 6.27
C SER A 16 6.47 -7.49 6.55
N SER A 17 5.69 -7.57 7.64
CA SER A 17 5.02 -8.79 8.10
C SER A 17 3.67 -9.04 7.42
N GLN A 18 3.05 -8.04 6.79
CA GLN A 18 1.72 -8.18 6.17
C GLN A 18 1.69 -9.06 4.93
N ALA A 19 2.86 -9.36 4.33
CA ALA A 19 2.95 -10.24 3.18
C ALA A 19 2.72 -11.73 3.50
N ASN A 20 3.00 -12.17 4.74
CA ASN A 20 3.00 -13.60 5.11
C ASN A 20 1.94 -13.98 6.16
N VAL A 21 1.15 -13.03 6.66
CA VAL A 21 0.10 -13.31 7.65
C VAL A 21 -1.28 -13.17 6.98
N PRO A 22 -2.17 -14.18 7.09
CA PRO A 22 -3.55 -14.09 6.58
C PRO A 22 -4.40 -13.19 7.49
N HIS A 23 -3.89 -12.00 7.82
CA HIS A 23 -4.62 -11.02 8.60
C HIS A 23 -5.67 -10.37 7.70
N LYS A 24 -6.91 -10.84 7.84
CA LYS A 24 -8.08 -10.16 7.29
C LYS A 24 -8.30 -8.86 8.08
N SER A 25 -8.44 -7.76 7.36
CA SER A 25 -8.84 -6.50 7.98
C SER A 25 -10.22 -6.67 8.62
N ARG A 26 -10.38 -6.25 9.88
CA ARG A 26 -11.69 -6.30 10.57
C ARG A 26 -12.76 -5.48 9.84
N THR A 27 -12.36 -4.39 9.19
CA THR A 27 -13.26 -3.47 8.47
C THR A 27 -13.62 -4.00 7.08
N PHE A 28 -12.61 -4.35 6.29
CA PHE A 28 -12.82 -4.73 4.88
C PHE A 28 -13.13 -6.22 4.70
N ARG A 29 -12.86 -7.07 5.70
CA ARG A 29 -12.94 -8.55 5.64
C ARG A 29 -11.99 -9.23 4.63
N TYR A 30 -11.22 -8.44 3.89
CA TYR A 30 -10.18 -8.86 2.95
C TYR A 30 -8.78 -8.66 3.56
N GLN A 31 -7.78 -9.33 2.97
CA GLN A 31 -6.39 -9.03 3.29
C GLN A 31 -6.06 -7.63 2.76
N THR A 32 -5.38 -6.82 3.56
CA THR A 32 -5.02 -5.46 3.17
C THR A 32 -3.54 -5.23 3.36
N ILE A 33 -2.90 -4.54 2.42
CA ILE A 33 -1.50 -4.12 2.52
C ILE A 33 -1.44 -2.61 2.44
N SER A 34 -0.72 -1.98 3.36
CA SER A 34 -0.55 -0.53 3.41
C SER A 34 0.82 -0.12 2.87
N TYR A 35 0.84 0.92 2.04
CA TYR A 35 2.03 1.44 1.38
C TYR A 35 2.21 2.92 1.68
N LYS A 36 3.45 3.34 1.87
CA LYS A 36 3.88 4.71 1.67
C LYS A 36 4.22 4.88 0.19
N ALA A 37 3.75 5.96 -0.44
CA ALA A 37 4.06 6.28 -1.82
C ALA A 37 4.21 7.79 -2.01
N THR A 38 4.78 8.20 -3.14
CA THR A 38 4.90 9.61 -3.52
C THR A 38 4.02 9.89 -4.73
N HIS A 39 3.23 10.95 -4.67
CA HIS A 39 2.38 11.39 -5.78
C HIS A 39 3.21 12.11 -6.85
N ILE A 40 3.07 11.70 -8.12
CA ILE A 40 3.92 12.16 -9.24
C ILE A 40 3.83 13.68 -9.46
N ARG A 41 2.62 14.25 -9.36
CA ARG A 41 2.42 15.67 -9.70
C ARG A 41 2.76 16.63 -8.58
N THR A 42 2.54 16.23 -7.34
CA THR A 42 2.66 17.13 -6.18
C THR A 42 3.88 16.83 -5.32
N ASN A 43 4.60 15.74 -5.59
CA ASN A 43 5.65 15.19 -4.74
C ASN A 43 5.22 14.97 -3.27
N ALA A 44 3.91 14.92 -3.02
CA ALA A 44 3.38 14.70 -1.70
C ALA A 44 3.53 13.22 -1.32
N VAL A 45 3.87 12.98 -0.05
CA VAL A 45 3.85 11.64 0.53
C VAL A 45 2.40 11.26 0.84
N CYS A 46 1.96 10.10 0.37
CA CYS A 46 0.63 9.57 0.57
C CYS A 46 0.68 8.14 1.11
N TYR A 47 -0.43 7.71 1.74
CA TYR A 47 -0.59 6.36 2.25
C TYR A 47 -1.69 5.65 1.47
N LEU A 48 -1.32 4.58 0.78
CA LEU A 48 -2.22 3.78 -0.06
C LEU A 48 -2.56 2.47 0.65
N LYS A 49 -3.79 2.00 0.49
CA LYS A 49 -4.24 0.70 1.00
C LYS A 49 -4.70 -0.16 -0.16
N ARG A 50 -4.01 -1.27 -0.40
CA ARG A 50 -4.42 -2.31 -1.34
C ARG A 50 -5.31 -3.31 -0.61
N ILE A 51 -6.45 -3.62 -1.21
CA ILE A 51 -7.38 -4.66 -0.76
C ILE A 51 -7.26 -5.82 -1.76
N MET A 52 -7.09 -7.05 -1.27
CA MET A 52 -6.94 -8.27 -2.06
C MET A 52 -8.23 -9.08 -2.14
#